data_AF-H9WA34-F1
#
_entry.id   AF-H9WA34-F1
#
_cell.length_a   1.000
_cell.length_b   1.000
_cell.length_c   1.000
_cell.angle_alpha   90.00
_cell.angle_beta   90.00
_cell.angle_gamma   90.00
#
_symmetry.space_group_name_H-M   'P 1'
#
loop_
_entity.id
_entity.type
_entity.pdbx_description
1 polymer ?
#
loop_
_entity_poly.entity_id
_entity_poly.type
_entity_poly.pdbx_seq_one_letter_code
_entity_poly.pdbx_strand_id
1 'polypeptide(L)' 'PIALNTALAQLGVTRPIFRLPYAPLPIGKRMQFCNIVRDIGRGNFVGNRDVQVLEDEDFILLGRY' A
#
# COMPACT_ATOMS: atom_id res chain seq x y z
N PRO A 1 -4.47 6.29 -9.60
CA PRO A 1 -3.16 5.62 -9.38
C PRO A 1 -3.24 4.55 -8.27
N ILE A 2 -4.06 3.51 -8.49
CA ILE A 2 -4.48 2.56 -7.44
C ILE A 2 -3.30 1.77 -6.86
N ALA A 3 -2.57 1.02 -7.71
CA ALA A 3 -1.51 0.12 -7.25
C ALA A 3 -0.35 0.86 -6.55
N LEU A 4 0.05 2.01 -7.08
CA LEU A 4 1.14 2.80 -6.52
C LEU A 4 0.78 3.37 -5.14
N ASN A 5 -0.43 3.90 -4.98
CA ASN A 5 -0.90 4.40 -3.69
C ASN A 5 -0.96 3.27 -2.65
N THR A 6 -1.43 2.08 -3.03
CA THR A 6 -1.42 0.91 -2.15
C THR A 6 0.02 0.52 -1.78
N ALA A 7 0.93 0.42 -2.74
CA ALA A 7 2.32 0.05 -2.50
C ALA A 7 3.04 1.04 -1.56
N LEU A 8 2.88 2.35 -1.76
CA LEU A 8 3.50 3.37 -0.92
C LEU A 8 2.93 3.37 0.51
N ALA A 9 1.64 3.07 0.67
CA ALA A 9 1.03 2.85 1.98
C ALA A 9 1.62 1.59 2.65
N GLN A 10 1.72 0.48 1.92
CA GLN A 10 2.32 -0.77 2.41
C GLN A 10 3.80 -0.62 2.80
N LEU A 11 4.56 0.26 2.14
CA LEU A 11 5.94 0.61 2.50
C LEU A 11 6.04 1.60 3.67
N GLY A 12 4.90 2.10 4.16
CA GLY A 12 4.83 3.03 5.29
C GLY A 12 5.37 4.43 5.01
N VAL A 13 5.53 4.81 3.73
CA VAL A 13 6.01 6.14 3.32
C VAL A 13 4.87 7.13 3.05
N THR A 14 3.65 6.63 2.90
CA THR A 14 2.43 7.45 2.81
C THR A 14 1.37 6.91 3.76
N ARG A 15 0.44 7.78 4.19
CA ARG A 15 -0.75 7.32 4.93
C ARG A 15 -1.69 6.55 3.97
N PRO A 16 -2.38 5.49 4.42
CA PRO A 16 -3.33 4.69 3.62
C PRO A 16 -4.65 5.43 3.35
N ILE A 17 -4.57 6.63 2.76
CA ILE A 17 -5.73 7.49 2.48
C ILE A 17 -5.93 7.56 0.96
N PHE A 18 -7.13 7.24 0.51
CA PHE A 18 -7.52 7.32 -0.89
C PHE A 18 -8.59 8.40 -1.07
N ARG A 19 -8.37 9.25 -2.08
CA ARG A 19 -9.39 10.17 -2.58
C ARG A 19 -10.22 9.43 -3.62
N LEU A 20 -11.54 9.44 -3.46
CA LEU A 20 -12.44 8.85 -4.44
C LEU A 20 -12.27 9.54 -5.81
N PRO A 21 -12.43 8.80 -6.93
CA PRO A 21 -13.00 7.46 -7.03
C PRO A 21 -12.00 6.30 -6.86
N TYR A 22 -10.77 6.56 -6.42
CA TYR A 22 -9.79 5.49 -6.22
C TYR A 22 -10.03 4.74 -4.91
N ALA A 23 -9.77 3.43 -4.92
CA ALA A 23 -9.82 2.54 -3.77
C ALA A 23 -8.56 1.65 -3.74
N PRO A 24 -8.14 1.13 -2.58
CA PRO A 24 -6.97 0.26 -2.48
C PRO A 24 -7.17 -1.07 -3.22
N LEU A 25 -6.05 -1.70 -3.59
CA LEU A 25 -6.09 -3.08 -4.09
C LEU A 25 -6.58 -4.06 -3.01
N PRO A 26 -7.25 -5.16 -3.40
CA PRO A 26 -7.73 -6.17 -2.45
C PRO A 26 -6.58 -6.91 -1.75
N ILE A 27 -6.86 -7.50 -0.60
CA ILE A 27 -5.88 -8.18 0.27
C ILE A 27 -4.95 -9.15 -0.49
N GLY A 28 -5.48 -9.94 -1.43
CA GLY A 28 -4.69 -10.88 -2.24
C GLY A 28 -3.57 -10.20 -3.05
N LYS A 29 -3.83 -9.00 -3.58
CA LYS A 29 -2.84 -8.20 -4.31
C LYS A 29 -1.85 -7.52 -3.38
N ARG A 30 -2.28 -7.15 -2.16
CA ARG A 30 -1.38 -6.59 -1.13
C ARG A 30 -0.40 -7.63 -0.62
N MET A 31 -0.86 -8.86 -0.37
CA MET A 31 0.02 -10.00 -0.05
C MET A 31 1.00 -10.30 -1.19
N GLN A 32 0.53 -10.25 -2.44
CA GLN A 32 1.40 -10.41 -3.62
C GLN A 32 2.51 -9.34 -3.64
N PHE A 33 2.21 -8.10 -3.30
CA PHE A 33 3.22 -7.03 -3.22
C PHE A 33 4.27 -7.29 -2.13
N CYS A 34 3.87 -7.79 -0.94
CA CYS A 34 4.84 -8.17 0.09
C CYS A 34 5.81 -9.26 -0.39
N ASN A 35 5.34 -10.22 -1.20
CA ASN A 35 6.20 -11.23 -1.82
C ASN A 35 7.17 -10.61 -2.83
N ILE A 36 6.69 -9.70 -3.68
CA ILE A 36 7.55 -8.96 -4.63
C ILE A 36 8.66 -8.19 -3.90
N VAL A 37 8.32 -7.48 -2.81
CA VAL A 37 9.31 -6.73 -2.00
C VAL A 37 10.35 -7.66 -1.39
N ARG A 38 9.94 -8.84 -0.92
CA ARG A 38 10.83 -9.86 -0.38
C ARG A 38 11.76 -10.45 -1.45
N ASP A 39 11.24 -10.76 -2.63
CA ASP A 39 11.99 -11.37 -3.72
C ASP A 39 13.01 -10.40 -4.35
N ILE A 40 12.65 -9.12 -4.48
CA ILE A 40 13.56 -8.06 -4.96
C ILE A 40 14.52 -7.59 -3.87
N GLY A 41 14.15 -7.72 -2.60
CA GLY A 41 14.90 -7.25 -1.44
C GLY A 41 14.44 -5.86 -0.99
N ARG A 42 14.06 -5.76 0.30
CA ARG A 42 13.48 -4.54 0.89
C ARG A 42 14.36 -3.29 0.73
N GLY A 43 15.68 -3.42 0.70
CA GLY A 43 16.62 -2.30 0.53
C GLY A 43 16.54 -1.57 -0.81
N ASN A 44 15.89 -2.17 -1.82
CA ASN A 44 15.69 -1.57 -3.13
C ASN A 44 14.42 -0.68 -3.23
N PHE A 45 13.62 -0.63 -2.16
CA PHE A 45 12.38 0.15 -2.10
C PHE A 45 12.54 1.37 -1.19
N VAL A 46 11.76 2.41 -1.47
CA VAL A 46 11.76 3.65 -0.67
C VAL A 46 11.32 3.41 0.78
N GLY A 47 11.83 4.25 1.69
CA GLY A 47 11.52 4.20 3.11
C GLY A 47 12.27 3.09 3.87
N ASN A 48 12.25 3.19 5.20
CA ASN A 48 13.00 2.31 6.10
C ASN A 48 12.11 1.38 6.94
N ARG A 49 10.78 1.47 6.80
CA ARG A 49 9.85 0.60 7.54
C ARG A 49 9.70 -0.74 6.82
N ASP A 50 9.46 -1.79 7.60
CA ASP A 50 9.08 -3.09 7.05
C ASP A 50 7.79 -2.97 6.24
N VAL A 51 7.73 -3.73 5.14
CA VAL A 51 6.54 -3.76 4.29
C VAL A 51 5.40 -4.46 5.04
N GLN A 52 4.21 -3.87 5.01
CA GLN A 52 3.02 -4.40 5.66
C GLN A 52 1.96 -4.76 4.61
N VAL A 53 1.14 -5.77 4.91
CA VAL A 53 0.01 -6.13 4.03
C VAL A 53 -1.09 -5.06 4.11
N LEU A 54 -1.33 -4.52 5.31
CA LEU A 54 -2.46 -3.66 5.68
C LEU A 54 -3.81 -4.37 5.53
N GLU A 55 -4.66 -4.24 6.54
CA GLU A 55 -6.05 -4.72 6.51
C GLU A 55 -6.95 -3.70 5.80
N ASP A 56 -8.18 -4.10 5.45
CA ASP A 56 -9.08 -3.19 4.74
C ASP A 56 -9.49 -1.99 5.62
N GLU A 57 -9.57 -2.20 6.93
CA GLU A 57 -9.88 -1.18 7.95
C GLU A 57 -8.77 -0.15 8.12
N ASP A 58 -7.54 -0.45 7.69
CA ASP A 58 -6.44 0.51 7.71
C ASP A 58 -6.62 1.64 6.67
N PHE A 59 -7.47 1.43 5.65
CA PHE A 59 -7.65 2.39 4.57
C PHE A 59 -8.81 3.36 4.83
N ILE A 60 -8.54 4.66 4.60
CA ILE A 60 -9.55 5.72 4.67
C ILE A 60 -9.92 6.16 3.25
N LEU A 61 -11.21 6.09 2.90
CA LEU A 61 -11.75 6.60 1.64
C LEU A 61 -12.39 7.98 1.85
N LEU A 62 -11.90 9.00 1.17
CA LEU A 62 -12.41 10.37 1.24
C LEU A 62 -13.15 10.74 -0.05
N GLY A 63 -14.45 11.01 0.07
CA GLY A 63 -15.28 11.50 -1.04
C GLY A 63 -15.38 13.01 -1.15
N ARG A 64 -15.23 13.73 -0.05
CA ARG A 64 -15.17 15.20 0.01
C ARG A 64 -13.90 15.58 0.77
N TYR A 65 -13.07 16.42 0.15
CA TYR A 65 -11.75 16.80 0.64
C TYR A 65 -11.36 18.17 0.10
#